data_AF-A0A6G2QA00-F1
#
_entry.id   AF-A0A6G2QA00-F1
#
_cell.length_a   1.000
_cell.length_b   1.000
_cell.length_c   1.000
_cell.angle_alpha   90.00
_cell.angle_beta   90.00
_cell.angle_gamma   90.00
#
_symmetry.space_group_name_H-M   'P 1'
#
loop_
_entity.id
_entity.type
_entity.pdbx_description
1 polymer ?
#
loop_
_entity_poly.entity_id
_entity_poly.type
_entity_poly.pdbx_seq_one_letter_code
_entity_poly.pdbx_strand_id
1 'polypeptide(L)'
;MAAALLAMASAASTAEAVASAAGPNGTAAAAGPAPESGSTFARACTVDAPRFTSYAGTGSNDPAYWPARGTYATTTSRCADINLKLDTTRSVRTCFKSGSSWTCNGWRTLSSGSWGLAAKDVLDGTKFFLQFSGTARASGLIDY
;
A
#
# COMPACT_ATOMS: atom_id res chain seq x y z
N MET A 1 36.51 -5.96 -30.90
CA MET A 1 36.62 -7.43 -30.72
C MET A 1 35.94 -7.80 -29.41
N ALA A 2 35.02 -8.77 -29.48
CA ALA A 2 34.45 -9.61 -28.43
C ALA A 2 33.66 -8.96 -27.27
N ALA A 3 32.35 -9.22 -27.31
CA ALA A 3 31.42 -9.22 -26.18
C ALA A 3 31.63 -10.45 -25.28
N ALA A 4 31.20 -10.38 -24.02
CA ALA A 4 30.84 -11.57 -23.26
C ALA A 4 29.74 -11.24 -22.23
N LEU A 5 28.52 -11.65 -22.56
CA LEU A 5 27.41 -11.87 -21.62
C LEU A 5 27.82 -12.99 -20.65
N LEU A 6 27.51 -12.85 -19.36
CA LEU A 6 27.36 -13.99 -18.45
C LEU A 6 25.91 -14.06 -17.99
N ALA A 7 25.18 -15.01 -18.58
CA ALA A 7 23.95 -15.57 -18.03
C ALA A 7 24.32 -16.55 -16.91
N MET A 8 23.68 -16.45 -15.75
CA MET A 8 23.75 -17.48 -14.70
C MET A 8 22.49 -18.34 -14.75
N ALA A 9 22.72 -19.64 -14.90
CA ALA A 9 21.75 -20.68 -15.15
C ALA A 9 21.12 -21.24 -13.87
N SER A 10 19.82 -21.52 -13.98
CA SER A 10 19.05 -22.68 -13.50
C SER A 10 19.62 -23.52 -12.34
N ALA A 11 18.93 -23.52 -11.20
CA ALA A 11 19.04 -24.56 -10.18
C ALA A 11 17.98 -25.65 -10.43
N ALA A 12 18.46 -26.87 -10.70
CA ALA A 12 17.65 -28.08 -10.78
C ALA A 12 17.40 -28.62 -9.36
N SER A 13 16.14 -28.90 -9.02
CA SER A 13 15.77 -29.63 -7.80
C SER A 13 15.26 -31.01 -8.20
N THR A 14 15.97 -32.03 -7.72
CA THR A 14 15.64 -33.45 -7.86
C THR A 14 14.37 -33.78 -7.07
N ALA A 15 13.33 -34.24 -7.76
CA ALA A 15 12.13 -34.79 -7.15
C ALA A 15 12.18 -36.32 -7.24
N GLU A 16 12.15 -37.00 -6.10
CA GLU A 16 11.97 -38.44 -6.01
C GLU A 16 10.51 -38.82 -6.28
N ALA A 17 10.35 -39.85 -7.11
CA ALA A 17 9.08 -40.35 -7.60
C ALA A 17 8.43 -41.31 -6.60
N VAL A 18 7.15 -41.10 -6.30
CA VAL A 18 6.27 -42.13 -5.72
C VAL A 18 5.24 -42.54 -6.77
N ALA A 19 5.23 -43.84 -7.09
CA ALA A 19 4.43 -44.44 -8.15
C ALA A 19 3.02 -44.85 -7.65
N SER A 20 2.03 -44.28 -8.33
CA SER A 20 0.77 -44.84 -8.87
C SER A 20 0.04 -46.01 -8.18
N ALA A 21 -1.23 -45.76 -7.82
CA ALA A 21 -2.32 -46.74 -7.93
C ALA A 21 -3.62 -46.05 -8.37
N ALA A 22 -4.36 -46.70 -9.28
CA ALA A 22 -5.35 -46.14 -10.20
C ALA A 22 -6.78 -46.00 -9.64
N GLY A 23 -7.59 -45.12 -10.26
CA GLY A 23 -9.05 -45.11 -10.11
C GLY A 23 -9.74 -43.87 -10.73
N PRO A 24 -10.67 -43.99 -11.69
CA PRO A 24 -11.05 -42.92 -12.61
C PRO A 24 -12.34 -42.19 -12.19
N ASN A 25 -12.36 -40.87 -12.43
CA ASN A 25 -13.51 -40.01 -12.77
C ASN A 25 -13.42 -38.65 -12.05
N GLY A 26 -13.39 -37.59 -12.85
CA GLY A 26 -13.97 -36.31 -12.46
C GLY A 26 -12.99 -35.26 -11.96
N THR A 27 -12.61 -34.39 -12.90
CA THR A 27 -12.27 -32.96 -12.69
C THR A 27 -11.10 -32.65 -11.76
N ALA A 28 -9.94 -32.42 -12.37
CA ALA A 28 -8.86 -31.66 -11.77
C ALA A 28 -9.36 -30.25 -11.41
N ALA A 29 -9.44 -29.95 -10.12
CA ALA A 29 -9.56 -28.58 -9.65
C ALA A 29 -8.27 -27.86 -10.00
N ALA A 30 -8.28 -27.11 -11.09
CA ALA A 30 -7.26 -26.10 -11.35
C ALA A 30 -7.27 -25.14 -10.14
N ALA A 31 -6.16 -25.09 -9.41
CA ALA A 31 -5.91 -24.01 -8.47
C ALA A 31 -5.89 -22.71 -9.30
N GLY A 32 -7.03 -22.02 -9.32
CA GLY A 32 -7.16 -20.71 -9.94
C GLY A 32 -6.20 -19.73 -9.28
N PRO A 33 -5.83 -18.63 -9.99
CA PRO A 33 -5.00 -17.60 -9.40
C PRO A 33 -5.60 -17.14 -8.06
N ALA A 34 -4.75 -17.01 -7.04
CA ALA A 34 -5.14 -16.46 -5.76
C ALA A 34 -5.85 -15.12 -6.00
N PRO A 35 -7.02 -14.87 -5.40
CA PRO A 35 -7.65 -13.57 -5.53
C PRO A 35 -6.65 -12.52 -5.03
N GLU A 36 -6.27 -11.60 -5.91
CA GLU A 36 -5.78 -10.31 -5.46
C GLU A 36 -6.82 -9.79 -4.48
N SER A 37 -6.41 -9.48 -3.25
CA SER A 37 -7.23 -8.82 -2.24
C SER A 37 -7.59 -7.42 -2.71
N GLY A 38 -8.43 -7.33 -3.74
CA GLY A 38 -9.11 -6.14 -4.17
C GLY A 38 -10.21 -5.87 -3.16
N SER A 39 -9.93 -4.96 -2.23
CA SER A 39 -10.91 -4.46 -1.28
C SER A 39 -12.16 -3.97 -2.04
N THR A 40 -13.25 -4.73 -1.93
CA THR A 40 -14.54 -4.43 -2.58
C THR A 40 -15.27 -3.24 -1.94
N PHE A 41 -14.71 -2.64 -0.88
CA PHE A 41 -15.20 -1.39 -0.26
C PHE A 41 -14.62 -0.12 -0.88
N ALA A 42 -13.66 -0.21 -1.80
CA ALA A 42 -13.03 0.95 -2.44
C ALA A 42 -13.97 1.79 -3.33
N ARG A 43 -15.18 1.30 -3.64
CA ARG A 43 -16.05 1.93 -4.66
C ARG A 43 -16.73 3.22 -4.19
N ALA A 44 -16.96 3.41 -2.89
CA ALA A 44 -17.44 4.69 -2.35
C ALA A 44 -16.28 5.70 -2.11
N CYS A 45 -15.08 5.18 -1.87
CA CYS A 45 -13.95 5.89 -1.28
C CYS A 45 -12.78 6.08 -2.23
N THR A 46 -13.07 6.58 -3.42
CA THR A 46 -12.07 6.86 -4.47
C THR A 46 -12.63 7.73 -5.60
N VAL A 47 -13.96 7.85 -5.68
CA VAL A 47 -14.67 8.69 -6.66
C VAL A 47 -14.54 10.14 -6.22
N ASP A 48 -14.07 11.04 -7.09
CA ASP A 48 -13.88 12.47 -6.81
C ASP A 48 -12.99 12.80 -5.60
N ALA A 49 -11.95 11.99 -5.38
CA ALA A 49 -10.97 12.26 -4.35
C ALA A 49 -10.18 13.56 -4.65
N PRO A 50 -10.01 14.47 -3.67
CA PRO A 50 -9.22 15.69 -3.88
C PRO A 50 -7.73 15.38 -4.10
N ARG A 51 -7.07 16.25 -4.88
CA ARG A 51 -5.60 16.26 -4.98
C ARG A 51 -4.98 16.78 -3.69
N PHE A 52 -3.87 16.18 -3.32
CA PHE A 52 -3.04 16.67 -2.23
C PHE A 52 -1.59 16.89 -2.68
N THR A 53 -0.89 17.74 -1.94
CA THR A 53 0.56 17.88 -2.02
C THR A 53 1.10 17.99 -0.61
N SER A 54 2.01 17.10 -0.26
CA SER A 54 2.67 17.09 1.05
C SER A 54 3.64 18.27 1.16
N TYR A 55 4.06 18.54 2.38
CA TYR A 55 5.21 19.39 2.65
C TYR A 55 6.48 18.53 2.62
N ALA A 56 7.59 19.17 2.26
CA ALA A 56 8.89 18.54 2.31
C ALA A 56 9.32 18.31 3.76
N GLY A 57 10.07 17.22 3.96
CA GLY A 57 10.78 16.96 5.20
C GLY A 57 12.09 17.74 5.28
N THR A 58 12.68 17.87 6.47
CA THR A 58 13.95 18.57 6.66
C THR A 58 15.15 17.65 6.86
N GLY A 59 14.96 16.33 6.95
CA GLY A 59 16.05 15.37 7.11
C GLY A 59 15.60 13.92 7.31
N SER A 60 16.54 13.03 7.59
CA SER A 60 16.27 11.58 7.72
C SER A 60 15.29 11.23 8.85
N ASN A 61 15.30 12.01 9.93
CA ASN A 61 14.37 11.88 11.07
C ASN A 61 13.10 12.71 10.90
N ASP A 62 13.01 13.44 9.79
CA ASP A 62 11.97 14.40 9.53
C ASP A 62 11.44 14.22 8.10
N PRO A 63 10.66 13.16 7.84
CA PRO A 63 10.15 12.84 6.52
C PRO A 63 9.13 13.87 6.02
N ALA A 64 8.81 13.79 4.73
CA ALA A 64 7.70 14.53 4.14
C ALA A 64 6.37 14.16 4.82
N TYR A 65 5.45 15.12 4.94
CA TYR A 65 4.22 14.98 5.72
C TYR A 65 3.05 15.75 5.08
N TRP A 66 1.83 15.30 5.39
CA TRP A 66 0.59 15.95 4.98
C TRP A 66 -0.44 15.88 6.14
N PRO A 67 -1.28 16.91 6.39
CA PRO A 67 -1.50 18.13 5.61
C PRO A 67 -0.38 19.15 5.74
N ALA A 68 -0.15 19.71 6.93
CA ALA A 68 0.95 20.61 7.27
C ALA A 68 1.47 20.30 8.69
N ARG A 69 2.64 20.81 9.08
CA ARG A 69 3.27 20.48 10.37
C ARG A 69 2.45 21.09 11.49
N GLY A 70 2.21 20.31 12.54
CA GLY A 70 1.34 20.74 13.65
C GLY A 70 -0.16 20.79 13.29
N THR A 71 -0.53 20.40 12.07
CA THR A 71 -1.92 20.28 11.64
C THR A 71 -2.29 18.82 11.39
N TYR A 72 -3.58 18.55 11.20
CA TYR A 72 -4.11 17.21 10.99
C TYR A 72 -5.35 17.27 10.10
N ALA A 73 -5.57 16.19 9.37
CA ALA A 73 -6.85 15.90 8.74
C ALA A 73 -7.76 15.18 9.75
N THR A 74 -9.05 15.13 9.46
CA THR A 74 -10.05 14.45 10.29
C THR A 74 -10.90 13.57 9.37
N THR A 75 -10.98 12.27 9.67
CA THR A 75 -11.80 11.32 8.90
C THR A 75 -13.27 11.72 8.92
N THR A 76 -13.96 11.38 7.84
CA THR A 76 -15.39 11.67 7.67
C THR A 76 -16.17 10.39 7.46
N SER A 77 -17.49 10.45 7.61
CA SER A 77 -18.39 9.32 7.32
C SER A 77 -18.45 8.96 5.83
N ARG A 78 -17.73 9.67 4.96
CA ARG A 78 -17.57 9.32 3.54
C ARG A 78 -16.85 7.99 3.41
N CYS A 79 -15.85 7.75 4.26
CA CYS A 79 -14.95 6.61 4.12
C CYS A 79 -14.60 5.93 5.43
N ALA A 80 -14.82 4.62 5.46
CA ALA A 80 -14.35 3.76 6.54
C ALA A 80 -12.82 3.61 6.55
N ASP A 81 -12.13 4.04 5.50
CA ASP A 81 -10.69 3.82 5.28
C ASP A 81 -10.00 5.10 4.81
N ILE A 82 -8.70 5.21 5.06
CA ILE A 82 -7.86 6.27 4.47
C ILE A 82 -7.19 5.71 3.22
N ASN A 83 -7.63 6.19 2.06
CA ASN A 83 -7.19 5.74 0.74
C ASN A 83 -6.29 6.78 0.07
N LEU A 84 -5.23 6.30 -0.59
CA LEU A 84 -4.27 7.14 -1.31
C LEU A 84 -4.03 6.59 -2.71
N LYS A 85 -3.92 7.50 -3.68
CA LYS A 85 -3.38 7.20 -5.02
C LYS A 85 -2.21 8.12 -5.26
N LEU A 86 -0.99 7.60 -5.09
CA LEU A 86 0.23 8.39 -5.19
C LEU A 86 0.64 8.57 -6.65
N ASP A 87 1.21 9.74 -6.97
CA ASP A 87 1.79 9.97 -8.30
C ASP A 87 3.11 9.17 -8.47
N THR A 88 3.79 8.84 -7.37
CA THR A 88 5.05 8.07 -7.34
C THR A 88 5.02 6.99 -6.26
N THR A 89 5.57 5.80 -6.55
CA THR A 89 5.66 4.70 -5.57
C THR A 89 6.44 5.13 -4.35
N ARG A 90 5.84 5.01 -3.15
CA ARG A 90 6.48 5.43 -1.90
C ARG A 90 5.89 4.72 -0.70
N SER A 91 6.70 4.59 0.35
CA SER A 91 6.21 4.11 1.65
C SER A 91 5.52 5.24 2.41
N VAL A 92 4.34 4.95 2.93
CA VAL A 92 3.53 5.86 3.73
C VAL A 92 3.25 5.22 5.08
N ARG A 93 3.07 6.04 6.12
CA ARG A 93 2.44 5.65 7.37
C ARG A 93 1.44 6.71 7.81
N THR A 94 0.43 6.27 8.53
CA THR A 94 -0.63 7.09 9.09
C THR A 94 -0.42 7.21 10.58
N CYS A 95 -0.48 8.43 11.09
CA CYS A 95 -0.35 8.73 12.51
C CYS A 95 -1.65 9.29 13.05
N PHE A 96 -2.23 8.60 14.02
CA PHE A 96 -3.52 8.92 14.62
C PHE A 96 -3.34 9.64 15.95
N LYS A 97 -4.26 10.55 16.27
CA LYS A 97 -4.30 11.21 17.57
C LYS A 97 -4.74 10.19 18.63
N SER A 98 -3.98 10.07 19.70
CA SER A 98 -4.30 9.22 20.86
C SER A 98 -4.06 10.01 22.14
N GLY A 99 -5.14 10.51 22.75
CA GLY A 99 -5.07 11.42 23.90
C GLY A 99 -4.30 12.70 23.58
N SER A 100 -3.22 12.97 24.33
CA SER A 100 -2.30 14.08 24.07
C SER A 100 -1.23 13.75 23.02
N SER A 101 -1.03 12.48 22.68
CA SER A 101 0.06 11.96 21.83
C SER A 101 -0.40 11.59 20.43
N TRP A 102 0.55 11.12 19.61
CA TRP A 102 0.31 10.58 18.28
C TRP A 102 0.85 9.15 18.19
N THR A 103 0.07 8.25 17.63
CA THR A 103 0.45 6.84 17.42
C THR A 103 0.44 6.54 15.94
N CYS A 104 1.59 6.15 15.40
CA CYS A 104 1.74 5.83 13.98
C CYS A 104 1.60 4.33 13.74
N ASN A 105 0.92 3.99 12.66
CA ASN A 105 0.93 2.62 12.14
C ASN A 105 2.28 2.29 11.47
N GLY A 106 2.43 1.03 11.07
CA GLY A 106 3.59 0.59 10.31
C GLY A 106 3.65 1.20 8.90
N TRP A 107 4.88 1.41 8.43
CA TRP A 107 5.14 1.81 7.06
C TRP A 107 4.63 0.76 6.07
N ARG A 108 4.03 1.23 4.98
CA ARG A 108 3.55 0.39 3.87
C ARG A 108 3.84 1.05 2.55
N THR A 109 4.25 0.28 1.55
CA THR A 109 4.54 0.81 0.21
C THR A 109 3.28 0.84 -0.62
N LEU A 110 2.95 2.02 -1.17
CA LEU A 110 1.88 2.18 -2.14
C LEU A 110 2.49 2.41 -3.52
N SER A 111 1.96 1.72 -4.52
CA SER A 111 2.40 1.84 -5.91
C SER A 111 1.87 3.11 -6.55
N SER A 112 2.66 3.72 -7.43
CA SER A 112 2.24 4.87 -8.24
C SER A 112 1.03 4.54 -9.11
N GLY A 113 0.10 5.49 -9.24
CA GLY A 113 -1.01 5.39 -10.19
C GLY A 113 -2.10 4.37 -9.83
N SER A 114 -1.99 3.73 -8.66
CA SER A 114 -2.99 2.79 -8.13
C SER A 114 -3.48 3.23 -6.77
N TRP A 115 -4.75 2.94 -6.47
CA TRP A 115 -5.30 3.14 -5.14
C TRP A 115 -4.69 2.15 -4.16
N GLY A 116 -4.32 2.65 -2.99
CA GLY A 116 -3.72 1.89 -1.92
C GLY A 116 -4.23 2.35 -0.56
N LEU A 117 -4.23 1.42 0.39
CA LEU A 117 -4.80 1.60 1.72
C LEU A 117 -3.74 2.12 2.70
N ALA A 118 -3.84 3.38 3.12
CA ALA A 118 -2.96 3.95 4.14
C ALA A 118 -3.32 3.45 5.55
N ALA A 119 -4.61 3.35 5.84
CA ALA A 119 -5.16 2.74 7.05
C ALA A 119 -6.58 2.24 6.80
N LYS A 120 -6.97 1.15 7.49
CA LYS A 120 -8.29 0.54 7.38
C LYS A 120 -9.12 0.73 8.64
N ASP A 121 -10.44 0.59 8.49
CA ASP A 121 -11.42 0.55 9.59
C ASP A 121 -11.26 1.73 10.56
N VAL A 122 -11.07 2.92 9.99
CA VAL A 122 -10.84 4.15 10.74
C VAL A 122 -12.18 4.76 11.11
N LEU A 123 -12.39 5.03 12.40
CA LEU A 123 -13.60 5.65 12.90
C LEU A 123 -13.75 7.08 12.38
N ASP A 124 -14.99 7.52 12.16
CA ASP A 124 -15.30 8.92 11.84
C ASP A 124 -14.78 9.88 12.91
N GLY A 125 -14.37 11.09 12.49
CA GLY A 125 -13.85 12.10 13.43
C GLY A 125 -12.44 11.82 13.95
N THR A 126 -11.78 10.77 13.45
CA THR A 126 -10.40 10.44 13.82
C THR A 126 -9.43 11.44 13.21
N LYS A 127 -8.65 12.10 14.07
CA LYS A 127 -7.60 13.03 13.64
C LYS A 127 -6.35 12.27 13.23
N PHE A 128 -5.81 12.60 12.06
CA PHE A 128 -4.62 11.94 11.54
C PHE A 128 -3.71 12.86 10.72
N PHE A 129 -2.48 12.43 10.52
CA PHE A 129 -1.59 12.95 9.51
C PHE A 129 -0.84 11.80 8.82
N LEU A 130 -0.29 12.08 7.65
CA LEU A 130 0.47 11.11 6.87
C LEU A 130 1.95 11.49 6.88
N GLN A 131 2.81 10.48 6.89
CA GLN A 131 4.23 10.62 6.62
C GLN A 131 4.62 9.75 5.43
N PHE A 132 5.50 10.28 4.60
CA PHE A 132 5.99 9.63 3.39
C PHE A 132 7.49 9.44 3.52
N SER A 133 8.01 8.26 3.15
CA SER A 133 9.44 8.00 3.27
C SER A 133 10.28 8.98 2.44
N GLY A 134 11.39 9.44 3.02
CA GLY A 134 12.24 10.49 2.45
C GLY A 134 11.73 11.91 2.68
N THR A 135 12.49 12.90 2.21
CA THR A 135 12.22 14.34 2.45
C THR A 135 11.50 15.02 1.28
N ALA A 136 11.58 14.45 0.08
CA ALA A 136 10.92 15.01 -1.10
C ALA A 136 9.39 15.01 -0.93
N ARG A 137 8.71 16.03 -1.46
CA ARG A 137 7.25 16.13 -1.41
C ARG A 137 6.61 14.89 -2.06
N ALA A 138 5.47 14.48 -1.54
CA ALA A 138 4.58 13.50 -2.15
C ALA A 138 3.34 14.21 -2.67
N SER A 139 2.77 13.71 -3.76
CA SER A 139 1.52 14.20 -4.33
C SER A 139 0.67 13.04 -4.82
N GLY A 140 -0.62 13.30 -4.97
CA GLY A 140 -1.58 12.29 -5.41
C GLY A 140 -3.00 12.70 -5.11
N LEU A 141 -3.87 11.70 -4.97
CA LEU A 141 -5.25 11.82 -4.51
C LEU A 141 -5.40 11.16 -3.14
N ILE A 142 -6.29 11.69 -2.33
CA ILE A 142 -6.58 11.19 -0.98
C ILE A 142 -8.08 11.22 -0.71
N ASP A 143 -8.62 10.18 -0.06
CA ASP A 143 -10.02 10.11 0.40
C ASP A 143 -10.10 9.45 1.79
N TYR A 144 -10.94 9.98 2.70
CA TYR A 144 -11.01 9.62 4.13
C TYR A 144 -12.24 10.15 4.89
#